data_AF-A0A7Y3EST3-F1
#
_entry.id   AF-A0A7Y3EST3-F1
#
_cell.length_a   1.000
_cell.length_b   1.000
_cell.length_c   1.000
_cell.angle_alpha   90.00
_cell.angle_beta   90.00
_cell.angle_gamma   90.00
#
_symmetry.space_group_name_H-M   'P 1'
#
loop_
_entity.id
_entity.type
_entity.pdbx_description
1 polymer ?
#
loop_
_entity_poly.entity_id
_entity_poly.type
_entity_poly.pdbx_seq_one_letter_code
_entity_poly.pdbx_strand_id
1 'polypeptide(L)'
;LVAGDALPTPSVLGVHAVPYLKGLGEAVGEMRRRLLDQLRDGDLQAADATFGAMDEVVDFLMELDYPDGMTSGLRRTTDVARSLVERSRSDLTTAALQERYRRDLA
;
A
#
# COMPACT_ATOMS: atom_id res chain seq x y z
N LEU A 1 -4.44 9.02 5.60
CA LEU A 1 -4.32 7.57 5.28
C LEU A 1 -5.43 6.68 5.84
N VAL A 2 -5.96 6.89 7.06
CA VAL A 2 -7.22 6.22 7.52
C VAL A 2 -8.45 7.14 7.42
N ALA A 3 -8.25 8.42 7.07
CA ALA A 3 -9.29 9.45 7.02
C ALA A 3 -9.46 10.16 5.65
N GLY A 4 -8.81 9.66 4.58
CA GLY A 4 -8.88 10.31 3.26
C GLY A 4 -7.95 11.52 3.04
N ASP A 5 -7.15 11.90 4.05
CA ASP A 5 -6.18 12.99 3.89
C ASP A 5 -4.97 12.58 3.05
N ALA A 6 -4.52 13.52 2.20
CA ALA A 6 -3.33 13.41 1.36
C ALA A 6 -2.06 13.11 2.18
N LEU A 7 -1.12 12.40 1.54
CA LEU A 7 0.16 12.05 2.17
C LEU A 7 0.92 13.31 2.60
N PRO A 8 1.24 13.47 3.91
CA PRO A 8 1.98 14.62 4.38
C PRO A 8 3.42 14.55 3.87
N THR A 9 3.93 15.59 3.22
CA THR A 9 5.28 15.59 2.65
C THR A 9 6.37 15.62 3.74
N PRO A 10 7.63 15.19 3.44
CA PRO A 10 8.72 15.21 4.42
C PRO A 10 8.95 16.60 5.06
N SER A 11 8.79 17.66 4.28
CA SER A 11 8.93 19.05 4.73
C SER A 11 7.84 19.47 5.72
N VAL A 12 6.61 18.99 5.55
CA VAL A 12 5.49 19.22 6.47
C VAL A 12 5.72 18.53 7.81
N LEU A 13 6.40 17.39 7.81
CA LEU A 13 6.70 16.62 9.02
C LEU A 13 8.03 17.00 9.68
N GLY A 14 8.82 17.89 9.08
CA GLY A 14 10.13 18.29 9.61
C GLY A 14 11.16 17.16 9.67
N VAL A 15 10.99 16.12 8.84
CA VAL A 15 11.87 14.94 8.80
C VAL A 15 12.65 14.88 7.49
N HIS A 16 13.87 14.36 7.58
CA HIS A 16 14.66 14.03 6.40
C HIS A 16 13.95 12.98 5.53
N ALA A 17 14.16 13.04 4.21
CA ALA A 17 13.51 12.15 3.25
C ALA A 17 13.71 10.66 3.58
N VAL A 18 14.90 10.26 4.06
CA VAL A 18 15.21 8.84 4.32
C VAL A 18 14.33 8.21 5.41
N PRO A 19 14.24 8.76 6.65
CA PRO A 19 13.31 8.26 7.68
C PRO A 19 11.84 8.27 7.24
N TYR A 20 11.41 9.31 6.54
CA TYR A 20 10.02 9.43 6.08
C TYR A 20 9.64 8.30 5.13
N LEU A 21 10.48 8.00 4.15
CA LEU A 21 10.23 6.94 3.16
C LEU A 21 10.30 5.54 3.77
N LYS A 22 11.16 5.33 4.77
CA LYS A 22 11.14 4.08 5.56
C LYS A 22 9.80 3.91 6.28
N GLY A 23 9.30 4.98 6.91
CA GLY A 23 7.99 4.98 7.55
C GLY A 23 6.85 4.68 6.57
N LEU A 24 6.91 5.22 5.34
CA LEU A 24 5.95 4.87 4.28
C LEU A 24 6.02 3.39 3.91
N GLY A 25 7.21 2.82 3.74
CA GLY A 25 7.38 1.39 3.45
C GLY A 25 6.81 0.48 4.56
N GLU A 26 7.03 0.84 5.83
CA GLU A 26 6.44 0.14 6.97
C GLU A 26 4.91 0.27 6.99
N ALA A 27 4.39 1.47 6.68
CA ALA A 27 2.95 1.71 6.57
C ALA A 27 2.29 0.85 5.49
N VAL A 28 2.92 0.68 4.31
CA VAL A 28 2.41 -0.23 3.26
C VAL A 28 2.33 -1.67 3.76
N GLY A 29 3.31 -2.12 4.54
CA GLY A 29 3.28 -3.45 5.18
C GLY A 29 2.10 -3.62 6.14
N GLU A 30 1.84 -2.61 6.96
CA GLU A 30 0.70 -2.60 7.89
C GLU A 30 -0.66 -2.54 7.15
N MET A 31 -0.75 -1.74 6.08
CA MET A 31 -1.93 -1.72 5.21
C MET A 31 -2.18 -3.09 4.58
N ARG A 32 -1.14 -3.80 4.13
CA ARG A 32 -1.30 -5.18 3.63
C ARG A 32 -1.85 -6.10 4.71
N ARG A 33 -1.37 -6.00 5.95
CA ARG A 33 -1.89 -6.80 7.08
C ARG A 33 -3.39 -6.54 7.25
N ARG A 34 -3.78 -5.27 7.33
CA ARG A 34 -5.18 -4.85 7.43
C ARG A 34 -6.04 -5.35 6.27
N LEU A 35 -5.54 -5.25 5.04
CA LEU A 35 -6.23 -5.74 3.84
C LEU A 35 -6.51 -7.24 3.94
N LEU A 36 -5.52 -8.03 4.34
CA LEU A 36 -5.68 -9.48 4.49
C LEU A 36 -6.68 -9.82 5.60
N ASP A 37 -6.74 -9.03 6.67
CA ASP A 37 -7.74 -9.21 7.73
C ASP A 37 -9.15 -8.87 7.23
N GLN A 38 -9.32 -7.77 6.49
CA GLN A 38 -10.60 -7.41 5.86
C GLN A 38 -11.09 -8.47 4.87
N LEU A 39 -10.16 -9.03 4.06
CA LEU A 39 -10.47 -10.15 3.16
C LEU A 39 -10.92 -11.41 3.90
N ARG A 40 -10.30 -11.72 5.05
CA ARG A 40 -10.71 -12.86 5.91
C ARG A 40 -12.12 -12.68 6.47
N ASP A 41 -12.50 -11.45 6.77
CA ASP A 41 -13.83 -11.10 7.26
C ASP A 41 -14.89 -11.00 6.13
N GLY A 42 -14.46 -11.14 4.87
CA GLY A 42 -15.32 -11.02 3.69
C GLY A 42 -15.70 -9.59 3.31
N ASP A 43 -15.09 -8.59 3.94
CA ASP A 43 -15.32 -7.17 3.67
C ASP A 43 -14.47 -6.70 2.48
N LEU A 44 -14.92 -7.06 1.26
CA LEU A 44 -14.24 -6.69 0.02
C LEU A 44 -14.18 -5.16 -0.19
N GLN A 45 -15.21 -4.43 0.23
CA GLN A 45 -15.24 -2.98 0.05
C GLN A 45 -14.17 -2.29 0.90
N ALA A 46 -14.02 -2.71 2.16
CA ALA A 46 -12.99 -2.16 3.03
C ALA A 46 -11.58 -2.61 2.59
N ALA A 47 -11.44 -3.83 2.06
CA ALA A 47 -10.18 -4.31 1.49
C ALA A 47 -9.76 -3.52 0.24
N ASP A 48 -10.70 -3.22 -0.67
CA ASP A 48 -10.46 -2.36 -1.84
C ASP A 48 -10.03 -0.94 -1.44
N ALA A 49 -10.67 -0.36 -0.41
CA ALA A 49 -10.29 0.95 0.10
C ALA A 49 -8.87 0.96 0.69
N THR A 50 -8.50 -0.08 1.45
CA THR A 50 -7.13 -0.23 1.95
C THR A 50 -6.13 -0.42 0.82
N PHE A 51 -6.48 -1.19 -0.21
CA PHE A 51 -5.64 -1.38 -1.39
C PHE A 51 -5.39 -0.07 -2.14
N GLY A 52 -6.42 0.74 -2.35
CA GLY A 52 -6.28 2.06 -2.97
C GLY A 52 -5.27 2.94 -2.23
N ALA A 53 -5.34 2.97 -0.89
CA ALA A 53 -4.37 3.71 -0.08
C ALA A 53 -2.94 3.15 -0.20
N MET A 54 -2.77 1.84 -0.40
CA MET A 54 -1.44 1.26 -0.67
C MET A 54 -0.89 1.69 -2.03
N ASP A 55 -1.74 1.70 -3.06
CA ASP A 55 -1.38 2.10 -4.42
C ASP A 55 -0.95 3.57 -4.45
N GLU A 56 -1.71 4.46 -3.81
CA GLU A 56 -1.37 5.88 -3.65
C GLU A 56 0.01 6.10 -3.02
N VAL A 57 0.38 5.30 -2.01
CA VAL A 57 1.72 5.38 -1.40
C VAL A 57 2.80 4.95 -2.38
N VAL A 58 2.58 3.86 -3.14
CA VAL A 58 3.58 3.37 -4.10
C VAL A 58 3.74 4.36 -5.26
N ASP A 59 2.66 4.92 -5.77
CA ASP A 59 2.71 5.96 -6.81
C ASP A 59 3.50 7.17 -6.34
N PHE A 60 3.21 7.66 -5.13
CA PHE A 60 3.97 8.75 -4.53
C PHE A 60 5.47 8.41 -4.36
N LEU A 61 5.80 7.18 -3.96
CA LEU A 61 7.19 6.74 -3.86
C LEU A 61 7.90 6.67 -5.22
N MET A 62 7.15 6.37 -6.29
CA MET A 62 7.68 6.29 -7.66
C MET A 62 7.88 7.65 -8.32
N GLU A 63 7.08 8.65 -7.97
CA GLU A 63 7.24 10.03 -8.45
C GLU A 63 8.50 10.71 -7.90
N LEU A 64 8.97 10.26 -6.73
CA LEU A 64 10.18 10.79 -6.12
C LEU A 64 11.43 10.22 -6.81
N ASP A 65 11.82 10.86 -7.92
CA ASP A 65 13.03 10.55 -8.66
C ASP A 65 14.28 10.89 -7.82
N TYR A 66 14.80 9.90 -7.10
CA TYR A 66 15.97 10.07 -6.25
C TYR A 66 17.23 9.47 -6.90
N PRO A 67 18.29 10.27 -7.10
CA PRO A 67 19.57 9.76 -7.59
C PRO A 67 20.15 8.68 -6.66
N ASP A 68 20.47 7.51 -7.21
CA ASP A 68 20.94 6.31 -6.46
C ASP A 68 22.10 6.62 -5.47
N GLY A 69 22.93 7.64 -5.75
CA GLY A 69 24.04 8.04 -4.90
C GLY A 69 23.68 8.74 -3.57
N MET A 70 22.44 9.22 -3.41
CA MET A 70 22.00 9.94 -2.19
C MET A 70 21.08 9.11 -1.28
N THR A 71 20.64 7.93 -1.69
CA THR A 71 19.43 7.33 -1.09
C THR A 71 19.65 6.25 -0.05
N SER A 72 20.85 5.70 0.12
CA SER A 72 21.14 4.74 1.21
C SER A 72 20.11 3.59 1.38
N GLY A 73 19.50 3.12 0.28
CA GLY A 73 18.53 2.01 0.30
C GLY A 73 17.05 2.37 0.03
N LEU A 74 16.71 3.61 -0.31
CA LEU A 74 15.31 3.98 -0.62
C LEU A 74 14.71 3.25 -1.81
N ARG A 75 15.53 2.96 -2.83
CA ARG A 75 15.09 2.17 -3.99
C ARG A 75 14.59 0.80 -3.54
N ARG A 76 15.29 0.16 -2.61
CA ARG A 76 14.89 -1.13 -2.03
C ARG A 76 13.56 -1.02 -1.27
N THR A 77 13.34 0.05 -0.49
CA THR A 77 12.07 0.26 0.20
C THR A 77 10.90 0.40 -0.77
N THR A 78 11.10 1.18 -1.84
CA THR A 78 10.10 1.36 -2.90
C THR A 78 9.81 0.05 -3.62
N ASP A 79 10.85 -0.72 -3.96
CA ASP A 79 10.69 -2.04 -4.60
C ASP A 79 9.94 -3.03 -3.69
N VAL A 80 10.20 -3.01 -2.38
CA VAL A 80 9.46 -3.82 -1.40
C VAL A 80 7.98 -3.38 -1.33
N ALA A 81 7.71 -2.08 -1.24
CA ALA A 81 6.34 -1.55 -1.23
C ALA A 81 5.57 -1.95 -2.50
N ARG A 82 6.19 -1.81 -3.68
CA ARG A 82 5.62 -2.27 -4.97
C ARG A 82 5.32 -3.77 -4.96
N SER A 83 6.24 -4.58 -4.47
CA SER A 83 6.03 -6.03 -4.34
C SER A 83 4.84 -6.38 -3.42
N LEU A 84 4.59 -5.59 -2.38
CA LEU A 84 3.45 -5.78 -1.48
C LEU A 84 2.13 -5.42 -2.17
N VAL A 85 2.09 -4.32 -2.93
CA VAL A 85 0.92 -3.93 -3.73
C VAL A 85 0.58 -4.99 -4.77
N GLU A 86 1.55 -5.44 -5.58
CA GLU A 86 1.30 -6.45 -6.61
C GLU A 86 0.74 -7.76 -6.05
N ARG A 87 1.27 -8.22 -4.90
CA ARG A 87 0.72 -9.40 -4.21
C ARG A 87 -0.70 -9.14 -3.70
N SER A 88 -0.98 -7.94 -3.16
CA SER A 88 -2.29 -7.59 -2.61
C SER A 88 -3.36 -7.52 -3.69
N ARG A 89 -2.99 -7.08 -4.90
CA ARG A 89 -3.88 -7.11 -6.09
C ARG A 89 -4.32 -8.53 -6.42
N SER A 90 -3.39 -9.50 -6.34
CA SER A 90 -3.71 -10.92 -6.59
C SER A 90 -4.64 -11.49 -5.51
N ASP A 91 -4.39 -11.15 -4.24
CA ASP A 91 -5.23 -11.55 -3.11
C ASP A 91 -6.67 -11.03 -3.27
N LEU A 92 -6.82 -9.73 -3.59
CA LEU A 92 -8.11 -9.09 -3.85
C LEU A 92 -8.85 -9.72 -5.03
N THR A 93 -8.16 -9.93 -6.15
CA THR A 93 -8.76 -10.56 -7.34
C THR A 93 -9.31 -11.94 -6.99
N THR A 94 -8.54 -12.73 -6.24
CA THR A 94 -8.96 -14.07 -5.81
C THR A 94 -10.20 -14.01 -4.92
N ALA A 95 -10.21 -13.12 -3.92
CA ALA A 95 -11.34 -12.96 -3.01
C ALA A 95 -12.59 -12.46 -3.74
N ALA A 96 -12.46 -11.51 -4.68
CA ALA A 96 -13.56 -11.00 -5.47
C ALA A 96 -14.18 -12.08 -6.39
N LEU A 97 -13.35 -12.94 -6.99
CA LEU A 97 -13.84 -14.09 -7.78
C LEU A 97 -14.56 -15.11 -6.90
N GLN A 98 -14.02 -15.42 -5.72
CA GLN A 98 -14.67 -16.33 -4.76
C GLN A 98 -16.04 -15.81 -4.32
N GLU A 99 -16.15 -14.52 -4.01
CA GLU A 99 -17.43 -13.91 -3.65
C GLU A 99 -18.44 -13.92 -4.82
N ARG A 100 -17.98 -13.68 -6.05
CA ARG A 100 -18.83 -13.82 -7.25
C ARG A 100 -19.37 -15.24 -7.39
N TYR A 101 -18.52 -16.25 -7.30
CA TYR A 101 -18.96 -17.65 -7.38
C TYR A 101 -19.91 -18.02 -6.23
N ARG A 102 -19.69 -17.50 -5.02
CA ARG A 102 -20.59 -17.72 -3.89
C ARG A 102 -21.99 -17.15 -4.15
N ARG A 103 -22.08 -15.99 -4.83
CA ARG A 103 -23.38 -15.39 -5.21
C ARG A 103 -24.08 -16.15 -6.32
N ASP A 104 -23.35 -16.67 -7.30
CA ASP A 104 -23.94 -17.44 -8.40
C ASP A 104 -24.49 -18.81 -7.97
N LEU A 105 -24.00 -19.34 -6.84
CA LEU A 105 -24.44 -20.61 -6.25
C LEU A 105 -25.57 -20.47 -5.21
N ALA A 106 -25.97 -19.24 -4.87
CA ALA A 106 -27.01 -18.92 -3.88
C ALA A 106 -28.35 -18.62 -4.54
#